data_AF-A0A821ZDY0-F1
#
_entry.id   AF-A0A821ZDY0-F1
#
_cell.length_a   1.000
_cell.length_b   1.000
_cell.length_c   1.000
_cell.angle_alpha   90.00
_cell.angle_beta   90.00
_cell.angle_gamma   90.00
#
_symmetry.space_group_name_H-M   'P 1'
#
loop_
_entity.id
_entity.type
_entity.pdbx_description
1 polymer ?
#
loop_
_entity_poly.entity_id
_entity_poly.type
_entity_poly.pdbx_seq_one_letter_code
_entity_poly.pdbx_strand_id
1 'polypeptide(L)'
;FVFAILFGKLVQRIFLGQLRAIETEHLYDRTWFSVTETCLAFTVFRDDFSSRFVALFAILLFLKCFHWLLEDRVDYMEQSPILGPIFHARVISLSSALFLLDYLFIVSAYSHTIARGASVQIVFGFEVRQIFILIDY
;
A
#
# COMPACT_ATOMS: atom_id res chain seq x y z
N PHE A 1 17.80 2.50 2.90
CA PHE A 1 17.18 1.20 3.25
C PHE A 1 16.78 1.15 4.73
N VAL A 2 17.71 1.22 5.68
CA VAL A 2 17.40 1.17 7.13
C VAL A 2 16.39 2.23 7.57
N PHE A 3 16.54 3.49 7.14
CA PHE A 3 15.57 4.55 7.45
C PHE A 3 14.15 4.26 6.95
N ALA A 4 14.00 3.61 5.79
CA ALA A 4 12.69 3.25 5.25
C ALA A 4 12.02 2.15 6.08
N ILE A 5 12.79 1.18 6.56
CA ILE A 5 12.29 0.12 7.46
C ILE A 5 11.90 0.70 8.82
N LEU A 6 12.72 1.58 9.38
CA LEU A 6 12.43 2.25 10.65
C LEU A 6 11.19 3.13 10.53
N PHE A 7 11.07 3.89 9.43
CA PHE A 7 9.89 4.68 9.13
C PHE A 7 8.64 3.80 8.98
N GLY A 8 8.75 2.66 8.29
CA GLY A 8 7.71 1.64 8.22
C GLY A 8 7.21 1.16 9.57
N LYS A 9 8.14 0.74 10.43
CA LYS A 9 7.79 0.31 11.79
C LYS A 9 7.18 1.42 12.62
N LEU A 10 7.60 2.67 12.41
CA LEU A 10 7.04 3.83 13.09
C LEU A 10 5.59 4.07 12.65
N VAL A 11 5.34 4.18 11.34
CA VAL A 11 4.00 4.38 10.77
C VAL A 11 3.08 3.22 11.17
N GLN A 12 3.54 1.98 11.06
CA GLN A 12 2.83 0.79 11.52
C GLN A 12 2.42 0.91 12.99
N ARG A 13 3.36 1.29 13.88
CA ARG A 13 3.08 1.39 15.31
C ARG A 13 2.12 2.53 15.66
N ILE A 14 2.17 3.64 14.91
CA ILE A 14 1.30 4.81 15.11
C ILE A 14 -0.13 4.49 14.68
N PHE A 15 -0.32 3.94 13.48
CA PHE A 15 -1.65 3.76 12.88
C PHE A 15 -2.29 2.42 13.24
N LEU A 16 -1.53 1.32 13.24
CA LEU A 16 -2.07 -0.05 13.42
C LEU A 16 -1.84 -0.60 14.83
N GLY A 17 -0.87 -0.07 15.57
CA GLY A 17 -0.49 -0.60 16.88
C GLY A 17 0.26 -1.93 16.77
N GLN A 18 -0.11 -2.92 17.60
CA GLN A 18 0.44 -4.27 17.49
C GLN A 18 -0.26 -5.05 16.37
N LEU A 19 0.54 -5.56 15.43
CA LEU A 19 0.04 -6.47 14.40
C LEU A 19 -0.28 -7.83 15.01
N ARG A 20 -1.37 -8.43 14.55
CA ARG A 20 -1.72 -9.81 14.84
C ARG A 20 -0.83 -10.75 14.02
N ALA A 21 -0.66 -11.98 14.50
CA ALA A 21 0.12 -12.99 13.79
C ALA A 21 -0.42 -13.22 12.37
N ILE A 22 -1.76 -13.31 12.24
CA ILE A 22 -2.44 -13.51 10.96
C ILE A 22 -2.21 -12.37 9.96
N GLU A 23 -2.21 -11.12 10.41
CA GLU A 23 -1.92 -9.95 9.56
C GLU A 23 -0.47 -9.98 9.06
N THR A 24 0.45 -10.46 9.91
CA THR A 24 1.87 -10.56 9.54
C THR A 24 2.08 -11.67 8.52
N GLU A 25 1.37 -12.79 8.66
CA GLU A 25 1.40 -13.92 7.74
C GLU A 25 0.83 -13.52 6.37
N HIS A 26 -0.38 -12.94 6.34
CA HIS A 26 -0.99 -12.41 5.11
C HIS A 26 -0.09 -11.38 4.43
N LEU A 27 0.49 -10.45 5.18
CA LEU A 27 1.44 -9.49 4.65
C LEU A 27 2.63 -10.15 3.98
N TYR A 28 3.24 -11.15 4.62
CA TYR A 28 4.41 -11.83 4.10
C TYR A 28 4.08 -12.55 2.77
N ASP A 29 2.98 -13.30 2.75
CA ASP A 29 2.55 -14.06 1.58
C ASP A 29 2.24 -13.14 0.40
N ARG A 30 1.44 -12.09 0.63
CA ARG A 30 1.09 -11.11 -0.41
C ARG A 30 2.31 -10.32 -0.89
N THR A 31 3.23 -9.96 0.01
CA THR A 31 4.47 -9.25 -0.36
C THR A 31 5.36 -10.11 -1.22
N TRP A 32 5.60 -11.37 -0.84
CA TRP A 32 6.41 -12.28 -1.63
C TRP A 32 5.82 -12.48 -3.03
N PHE A 33 4.51 -12.73 -3.10
CA PHE A 33 3.82 -12.86 -4.39
C PHE A 33 3.95 -11.60 -5.24
N SER A 34 3.66 -10.42 -4.69
CA SER A 34 3.73 -9.17 -5.42
C SER A 34 5.15 -8.84 -5.90
N VAL A 35 6.17 -9.13 -5.09
CA VAL A 35 7.57 -9.00 -5.52
C VAL A 35 7.86 -9.90 -6.71
N THR A 36 7.43 -11.17 -6.68
CA THR A 36 7.68 -12.11 -7.78
C THR A 36 6.99 -11.70 -9.09
N GLU A 37 5.72 -11.26 -9.04
CA GLU A 37 5.02 -10.75 -10.23
C GLU A 37 5.72 -9.50 -10.79
N THR A 38 6.17 -8.63 -9.89
CA THR A 38 6.87 -7.41 -10.28
C THR A 38 8.21 -7.74 -10.93
N CYS A 39 8.98 -8.67 -10.35
CA CYS A 39 10.20 -9.18 -10.96
C CYS A 39 9.96 -9.81 -12.34
N LEU A 40 8.85 -10.55 -12.51
CA LEU A 40 8.47 -11.14 -13.79
C LEU A 40 8.17 -10.03 -14.82
N ALA A 41 7.36 -9.04 -14.46
CA ALA A 41 7.10 -7.89 -15.33
C ALA A 41 8.40 -7.14 -15.69
N PHE A 42 9.36 -7.03 -14.78
CA PHE A 42 10.66 -6.39 -15.06
C PHE A 42 11.48 -7.14 -16.11
N THR A 43 11.33 -8.47 -16.22
CA THR A 43 12.02 -9.21 -17.29
C THR A 43 11.51 -8.83 -18.68
N VAL A 44 10.25 -8.38 -18.79
CA VAL A 44 9.64 -7.86 -20.01
C VAL A 44 10.08 -6.41 -20.29
N PHE A 45 10.25 -5.60 -19.25
CA PHE A 45 10.68 -4.19 -19.34
C PHE A 45 12.19 -4.00 -19.06
N ARG A 46 13.02 -4.90 -19.58
CA ARG A 46 14.46 -4.99 -19.27
C ARG A 46 15.25 -3.69 -19.47
N ASP A 47 14.84 -2.84 -20.40
CA ASP A 47 15.57 -1.63 -20.79
C ASP A 47 15.28 -0.40 -19.90
N ASP A 48 14.28 -0.45 -19.02
CA ASP A 48 13.88 0.67 -18.13
C ASP A 48 14.42 0.55 -16.69
N PHE A 49 15.43 -0.29 -16.46
CA PHE A 49 15.99 -0.56 -15.14
C PHE A 49 16.82 0.62 -14.60
N SER A 50 16.14 1.63 -14.06
CA SER A 50 16.76 2.80 -13.42
C SER A 50 16.72 2.71 -11.89
N SER A 51 17.70 3.31 -11.20
CA SER A 51 17.69 3.43 -9.73
C SER A 51 16.43 4.15 -9.21
N ARG A 52 15.88 5.08 -10.01
CA ARG A 52 14.62 5.76 -9.76
C ARG A 52 13.44 4.80 -9.74
N PHE A 53 13.43 3.82 -10.63
CA PHE A 53 12.37 2.82 -10.72
C PHE A 53 12.34 1.92 -9.49
N VAL A 54 13.50 1.42 -9.04
CA VAL A 54 13.61 0.61 -7.82
C VAL A 54 13.11 1.39 -6.59
N ALA A 55 13.42 2.69 -6.51
CA ALA A 55 12.93 3.55 -5.45
C ALA A 55 11.40 3.73 -5.49
N LEU A 56 10.83 3.96 -6.67
CA LEU A 56 9.38 4.08 -6.86
C LEU A 56 8.66 2.77 -6.55
N PHE A 57 9.22 1.63 -6.97
CA PHE A 57 8.70 0.30 -6.66
C PHE A 57 8.73 0.04 -5.15
N ALA A 58 9.83 0.36 -4.47
CA ALA A 58 9.91 0.20 -3.01
C ALA A 58 8.86 1.04 -2.27
N ILE A 59 8.60 2.26 -2.73
CA ILE A 59 7.54 3.12 -2.18
C ILE A 59 6.16 2.53 -2.46
N LEU A 60 5.89 2.08 -3.69
CA LEU A 60 4.62 1.46 -4.06
C LEU A 60 4.35 0.18 -3.27
N LEU A 61 5.34 -0.71 -3.16
CA LEU A 61 5.24 -1.93 -2.38
C LEU A 61 4.98 -1.63 -0.91
N PHE A 62 5.65 -0.61 -0.37
CA PHE A 62 5.43 -0.14 0.99
C PHE A 62 3.98 0.33 1.20
N LEU A 63 3.45 1.17 0.31
CA LEU A 63 2.05 1.59 0.36
C LEU A 63 1.09 0.41 0.25
N LYS A 64 1.36 -0.52 -0.66
CA LYS A 64 0.57 -1.73 -0.86
C LYS A 64 0.50 -2.60 0.41
N CYS A 65 1.60 -2.70 1.18
CA CYS A 65 1.57 -3.36 2.49
C CYS A 65 0.59 -2.68 3.47
N PHE A 66 0.55 -1.34 3.53
CA PHE A 66 -0.41 -0.64 4.40
C PHE A 66 -1.86 -0.80 3.94
N HIS A 67 -2.09 -0.92 2.63
CA HIS A 67 -3.42 -1.21 2.09
C HIS A 67 -3.91 -2.59 2.51
N TRP A 68 -3.07 -3.63 2.36
CA TRP A 68 -3.42 -4.98 2.79
C TRP A 68 -3.65 -5.06 4.30
N LEU A 69 -2.88 -4.32 5.09
CA LEU A 69 -3.13 -4.23 6.53
C LEU A 69 -4.45 -3.54 6.86
N LEU A 70 -4.82 -2.51 6.12
CA LEU A 70 -6.10 -1.83 6.30
C LEU A 70 -7.26 -2.79 5.98
N GLU A 71 -7.14 -3.54 4.88
CA GLU A 71 -8.09 -4.59 4.48
C GLU A 71 -8.26 -5.64 5.58
N ASP A 72 -7.17 -6.24 6.09
CA ASP A 72 -7.23 -7.22 7.18
C ASP A 72 -7.86 -6.65 8.48
N ARG A 73 -7.77 -5.33 8.69
CA ARG A 73 -8.38 -4.64 9.84
C ARG A 73 -9.86 -4.38 9.65
N VAL A 74 -10.29 -4.09 8.43
CA VAL A 74 -11.70 -3.95 8.06
C VAL A 74 -12.39 -5.30 8.11
N ASP A 75 -11.77 -6.35 7.56
CA ASP A 75 -12.31 -7.73 7.66
C ASP A 75 -12.48 -8.16 9.13
N TYR A 76 -11.56 -7.72 10.00
CA TYR A 76 -11.69 -7.95 11.44
C TYR A 76 -12.82 -7.14 12.08
N MET A 77 -13.14 -5.95 11.56
CA MET A 77 -14.29 -5.17 12.00
C MET A 77 -15.60 -5.86 11.70
N GLU A 78 -15.73 -6.44 10.52
CA GLU A 78 -16.93 -7.20 10.15
C GLU A 78 -17.13 -8.44 11.02
N GLN A 79 -16.03 -9.10 11.40
CA GLN A 79 -16.06 -10.33 12.20
C GLN A 79 -16.21 -10.10 13.71
N SER A 80 -15.97 -8.88 14.21
CA SER A 80 -15.92 -8.59 15.65
C SER A 80 -16.92 -7.50 16.08
N PRO A 81 -18.02 -7.84 16.78
CA PRO A 81 -19.09 -6.89 17.12
C PRO A 81 -18.76 -5.92 18.28
N ILE A 82 -17.58 -6.02 18.89
CA ILE A 82 -17.16 -5.21 20.06
C ILE A 82 -15.80 -4.57 19.82
N LEU A 83 -15.79 -3.53 18.99
CA LEU A 83 -14.62 -2.69 18.76
C LEU A 83 -14.83 -1.29 19.37
N GLY A 84 -13.81 -0.81 20.07
CA GLY A 84 -13.86 0.51 20.70
C GLY A 84 -13.72 1.64 19.68
N PRO A 85 -14.24 2.85 19.97
CA PRO A 85 -14.20 4.00 19.06
C PRO A 85 -12.78 4.42 18.66
N ILE A 86 -11.78 4.17 19.52
CA ILE A 86 -10.37 4.44 19.23
C ILE A 86 -9.85 3.56 18.08
N PHE A 87 -10.34 2.32 17.98
CA PHE A 87 -9.98 1.41 16.89
C PHE A 87 -10.50 1.93 15.55
N HIS A 88 -11.78 2.32 15.49
CA HIS A 88 -12.37 2.95 14.30
C HIS A 88 -11.64 4.23 13.92
N ALA A 89 -11.33 5.11 14.89
CA ALA A 89 -10.58 6.35 14.63
C ALA A 89 -9.21 6.08 14.00
N ARG A 90 -8.48 5.05 14.46
CA ARG A 90 -7.20 4.64 13.88
C ARG A 90 -7.34 4.15 12.44
N VAL A 91 -8.30 3.26 12.18
CA VAL A 91 -8.57 2.70 10.84
C VAL A 91 -8.97 3.81 9.87
N ILE A 92 -9.89 4.70 10.26
CA ILE A 92 -10.32 5.85 9.44
C ILE A 92 -9.16 6.80 9.17
N SER A 93 -8.32 7.09 10.18
CA SER A 93 -7.16 7.97 10.01
C SER A 93 -6.12 7.39 9.06
N LEU A 94 -5.88 6.06 9.12
CA LEU A 94 -4.98 5.36 8.21
C LEU A 94 -5.54 5.35 6.78
N SER A 95 -6.83 5.02 6.63
CA SER A 95 -7.52 5.04 5.35
C SER A 95 -7.45 6.41 4.67
N SER A 96 -7.74 7.47 5.42
CA SER A 96 -7.68 8.85 4.93
C SER A 96 -6.27 9.25 4.50
N ALA A 97 -5.24 8.85 5.27
CA ALA A 97 -3.85 9.14 4.96
C ALA A 97 -3.37 8.41 3.70
N LEU A 98 -3.74 7.14 3.54
CA LEU A 98 -3.44 6.35 2.35
C LEU A 98 -4.11 6.98 1.12
N PHE A 99 -5.41 7.27 1.20
CA PHE A 99 -6.16 7.90 0.12
C PHE A 99 -5.52 9.21 -0.36
N LEU A 100 -5.11 10.08 0.56
CA LEU A 100 -4.42 11.33 0.20
C LEU A 100 -3.10 11.04 -0.52
N LEU A 101 -2.32 10.07 -0.02
CA LEU A 101 -1.04 9.73 -0.60
C LEU A 101 -1.18 9.10 -2.00
N ASP A 102 -2.18 8.24 -2.18
CA ASP A 102 -2.55 7.65 -3.46
C ASP A 102 -2.96 8.75 -4.45
N TYR A 103 -3.81 9.69 -4.03
CA TYR A 103 -4.20 10.84 -4.84
C TYR A 103 -2.98 11.67 -5.30
N LEU A 104 -2.05 11.98 -4.38
CA LEU A 104 -0.81 12.68 -4.72
C LEU A 104 0.06 11.88 -5.71
N PHE A 105 0.11 10.55 -5.55
CA PHE A 105 0.84 9.68 -6.45
C PHE A 105 0.23 9.65 -7.85
N ILE A 106 -1.11 9.63 -7.97
CA ILE A 106 -1.82 9.76 -9.27
C ILE A 106 -1.47 11.08 -9.93
N VAL A 107 -1.60 12.20 -9.21
CA VAL A 107 -1.36 13.53 -9.79
C VAL A 107 0.08 13.65 -10.29
N SER A 108 1.04 13.13 -9.51
CA SER A 108 2.45 13.08 -9.91
C SER A 108 2.67 12.15 -11.11
N ALA A 109 2.08 10.95 -11.12
CA ALA A 109 2.20 9.99 -12.20
C ALA A 109 1.55 10.50 -13.50
N TYR A 110 0.40 11.18 -13.40
CA TYR A 110 -0.29 11.81 -14.52
C TYR A 110 0.57 12.91 -15.15
N SER A 111 1.14 13.79 -14.32
CA SER A 111 2.06 14.84 -14.76
C SER A 111 3.30 14.28 -15.46
N HIS A 112 3.86 13.19 -14.92
CA HIS A 112 4.97 12.48 -15.55
C HIS A 112 4.58 11.76 -16.85
N THR A 113 3.37 11.22 -16.92
CA THR A 113 2.87 10.49 -18.08
C THR A 113 2.66 11.40 -19.28
N ILE A 114 2.12 12.61 -19.06
CA ILE A 114 1.98 13.62 -20.13
C ILE A 114 3.36 14.04 -20.67
N ALA A 115 4.37 14.15 -19.80
CA ALA A 115 5.69 14.61 -20.20
C ALA A 115 6.57 13.55 -20.87
N ARG A 116 6.38 12.25 -20.56
CA ARG A 116 7.32 11.18 -20.96
C ARG A 116 6.67 9.87 -21.45
N GLY A 117 5.34 9.79 -21.55
CA GLY A 117 4.61 8.58 -21.94
C GLY A 117 4.19 7.70 -20.75
N ALA A 118 3.49 6.61 -21.01
CA ALA A 118 2.90 5.74 -19.98
C ALA A 118 3.93 5.23 -18.96
N SER A 119 3.69 5.50 -17.67
CA SER A 119 4.57 5.09 -16.57
C SER A 119 4.16 3.72 -16.02
N VAL A 120 5.16 2.88 -15.74
CA VAL A 120 5.02 1.58 -15.06
C VAL A 120 4.29 1.70 -13.71
N GLN A 121 4.30 2.89 -13.09
CA GLN A 121 3.53 3.18 -11.87
C GLN A 121 2.02 2.96 -12.02
N ILE A 122 1.47 3.14 -13.21
CA ILE A 122 0.04 2.92 -13.49
C ILE A 122 -0.28 1.41 -13.56
N VAL A 123 0.67 0.59 -14.04
CA VAL A 123 0.54 -0.87 -14.14
C VAL A 123 0.54 -1.54 -12.76
N PHE A 124 1.27 -0.97 -11.79
CA PHE A 124 1.37 -1.52 -10.43
C PHE A 124 0.41 -0.89 -9.41
N GLY A 125 -0.14 0.29 -9.70
CA GLY A 125 -0.42 1.26 -8.64
C GLY A 125 -1.87 1.50 -8.24
N PHE A 126 -2.89 1.12 -9.00
CA PHE A 126 -4.27 1.50 -8.64
C PHE A 126 -5.22 0.32 -8.59
N GLU A 127 -5.20 -0.38 -7.46
CA GLU A 127 -6.40 -1.09 -7.04
C GLU A 127 -7.34 -0.07 -6.40
N VAL A 128 -8.39 0.35 -7.13
CA VAL A 128 -9.46 1.27 -6.66
C VAL A 128 -10.35 0.58 -5.59
N ARG A 129 -9.78 -0.33 -4.81
CA ARG A 129 -10.50 -1.18 -3.85
C ARG A 129 -10.83 -0.42 -2.56
N GLN A 130 -10.03 0.58 -2.20
CA GLN A 130 -10.26 1.41 -1.00
C GLN A 130 -11.50 2.31 -1.09
N ILE A 131 -11.89 2.74 -2.30
CA ILE A 131 -13.10 3.55 -2.49
C ILE A 131 -14.36 2.75 -2.13
N PHE A 132 -14.35 1.43 -2.33
CA PHE A 132 -15.49 0.58 -2.02
C PHE A 132 -15.64 0.35 -0.51
N ILE A 133 -14.53 0.17 0.20
CA ILE A 133 -14.48 -0.05 1.65
C ILE A 133 -15.08 1.12 2.48
N LEU A 134 -15.04 2.35 1.98
CA LEU A 134 -15.65 3.52 2.65
C LEU A 134 -17.16 3.65 2.38
N ILE A 135 -17.70 2.95 1.38
CA ILE A 135 -19.12 3.05 0.99
C ILE A 135 -19.97 2.02 1.74
N ASP A 136 -19.38 0.91 2.18
CA ASP A 136 -20.08 -0.16 2.90
C ASP A 136 -20.13 0.04 4.44
N TYR A 137 -19.56 1.14 4.97
CA TYR A 137 -19.57 1.52 6.40
C TYR A 137 -20.13 2.93 6.63
#